data_AF-A0AAV5VXE6-F1
#
_entry.id   AF-A0AAV5VXE6-F1
#
_cell.length_a   1.000
_cell.length_b   1.000
_cell.length_c   1.000
_cell.angle_alpha   90.00
_cell.angle_beta   90.00
_cell.angle_gamma   90.00
#
_symmetry.space_group_name_H-M   'P 1'
#
loop_
_entity.id
_entity.type
_entity.pdbx_description
1 polymer ?
#
loop_
_entity_poly.entity_id
_entity_poly.type
_entity_poly.pdbx_seq_one_letter_code
_entity_poly.pdbx_strand_id
1 'polypeptide(L)'
;LTLIAFDIFIISSFTTALSLGALTYAHIKQTKKMSEQTRRLELKLLIAVVAQTVVPLIFVYIPYFCCLSFPFLRIPAVRIGEICTLLIACFPAWDAVIVIGLIPDYQRGISGIVKRRFGSAT
;
A
#
# COMPACT_ATOMS: atom_id res chain seq x y z
N LEU A 1 -10.62 -3.20 -26.02
CA LEU A 1 -11.46 -4.17 -25.29
C LEU A 1 -10.73 -4.72 -24.07
N THR A 2 -9.53 -5.30 -24.22
CA THR A 2 -8.74 -5.88 -23.11
C THR A 2 -8.36 -4.86 -22.03
N LEU A 3 -7.88 -3.67 -22.41
CA LEU A 3 -7.52 -2.61 -21.44
C LEU A 3 -8.72 -2.15 -20.60
N ILE A 4 -9.85 -1.89 -21.26
CA ILE A 4 -11.11 -1.50 -20.58
C ILE A 4 -11.56 -2.60 -19.60
N ALA A 5 -11.39 -3.87 -19.96
CA ALA A 5 -11.72 -4.98 -19.06
C ALA A 5 -10.80 -5.03 -17.82
N PHE A 6 -9.50 -4.77 -17.99
CA PHE A 6 -8.57 -4.64 -16.87
C PHE A 6 -8.92 -3.47 -15.96
N ASP A 7 -9.25 -2.30 -16.52
CA ASP A 7 -9.63 -1.12 -15.75
C ASP A 7 -10.90 -1.38 -14.92
N ILE A 8 -11.92 -2.03 -15.51
CA ILE A 8 -13.16 -2.40 -14.80
C ILE A 8 -12.85 -3.37 -13.64
N PHE A 9 -11.99 -4.36 -13.86
CA PHE A 9 -11.61 -5.33 -12.83
C PHE A 9 -10.86 -4.68 -11.66
N ILE A 10 -9.97 -3.73 -11.96
CA ILE A 10 -9.23 -2.97 -10.95
C ILE A 10 -10.21 -2.13 -10.13
N ILE A 11 -11.09 -1.37 -10.80
CA ILE A 11 -12.07 -0.50 -10.11
C ILE A 11 -13.01 -1.31 -9.21
N SER A 12 -13.50 -2.46 -9.67
CA SER A 12 -14.39 -3.31 -8.86
C SER A 12 -13.66 -3.86 -7.63
N SER A 13 -12.41 -4.30 -7.79
CA SER A 13 -11.57 -4.80 -6.71
C SER A 13 -11.22 -3.71 -5.68
N PHE A 14 -10.90 -2.50 -6.13
CA PHE A 14 -10.65 -1.37 -5.23
C PHE A 14 -11.91 -0.98 -4.45
N THR A 15 -13.06 -1.00 -5.09
CA THR A 15 -14.34 -0.66 -4.46
C THR A 15 -14.70 -1.66 -3.36
N THR A 16 -14.52 -2.96 -3.61
CA THR A 16 -14.77 -4.00 -2.60
C THR A 16 -13.77 -3.89 -1.45
N ALA A 17 -12.48 -3.67 -1.75
CA ALA A 17 -11.45 -3.48 -0.72
C ALA A 17 -11.74 -2.27 0.18
N LEU A 18 -12.14 -1.13 -0.39
CA LEU A 18 -12.52 0.06 0.38
C LEU A 18 -13.77 -0.17 1.22
N SER A 19 -14.78 -0.83 0.65
CA SER A 19 -16.02 -1.15 1.36
C SER A 19 -15.77 -2.08 2.54
N LEU A 20 -15.00 -3.16 2.33
CA LEU A 20 -14.61 -4.08 3.39
C LEU A 20 -13.73 -3.39 4.44
N GLY A 21 -12.79 -2.55 4.02
CA GLY A 21 -11.95 -1.77 4.94
C GLY A 21 -12.77 -0.83 5.83
N ALA A 22 -13.75 -0.12 5.23
CA ALA A 22 -14.65 0.75 5.96
C ALA A 22 -15.57 -0.03 6.92
N LEU A 23 -16.11 -1.17 6.49
CA LEU A 23 -16.92 -2.05 7.33
C LEU A 23 -16.11 -2.62 8.50
N THR A 24 -14.89 -3.07 8.25
CA THR A 24 -13.96 -3.56 9.28
C THR A 24 -13.62 -2.45 10.27
N TYR A 25 -13.33 -1.23 9.80
CA TYR A 25 -13.11 -0.08 10.67
C TYR A 25 -14.33 0.20 11.56
N ALA A 26 -15.53 0.20 10.98
CA ALA A 26 -16.78 0.41 11.72
C ALA A 26 -17.02 -0.71 12.75
N HIS A 27 -16.78 -1.97 12.37
CA HIS A 27 -16.91 -3.13 13.24
C HIS A 27 -15.97 -3.04 14.45
N ILE A 28 -14.68 -2.72 14.21
CA ILE A 28 -13.68 -2.57 15.27
C ILE A 28 -14.05 -1.44 16.24
N LYS A 29 -14.67 -0.36 15.74
CA LYS A 29 -15.12 0.77 16.57
C LYS A 29 -16.34 0.41 17.43
N GLN A 30 -17.26 -0.40 16.92
CA GLN A 30 -18.53 -0.72 17.59
C GLN A 30 -18.44 -1.96 18.51
N THR A 31 -17.50 -2.87 18.26
CA THR A 31 -17.40 -4.11 19.03
C THR A 31 -16.88 -3.85 20.46
N LYS A 32 -17.68 -4.25 21.45
CA LYS A 32 -17.29 -4.25 22.88
C LYS A 32 -16.63 -5.56 23.32
N LYS A 33 -16.60 -6.58 22.44
CA LYS A 33 -16.08 -7.92 22.74
C LYS A 33 -14.56 -8.02 22.64
N MET A 34 -13.89 -7.03 22.04
CA MET A 34 -12.44 -7.03 21.87
C MET A 34 -11.74 -6.33 23.02
N SER A 35 -10.57 -6.88 23.41
CA SER A 35 -9.66 -6.18 24.32
C SER A 35 -9.12 -4.90 23.66
N GLU A 36 -8.78 -3.90 24.47
CA GLU A 36 -8.16 -2.65 24.01
C GLU A 36 -6.86 -2.89 23.24
N GLN A 37 -6.09 -3.90 23.64
CA GLN A 37 -4.84 -4.27 22.98
C GLN A 37 -5.09 -4.85 21.60
N THR A 38 -6.00 -5.83 21.48
CA THR A 38 -6.35 -6.44 20.19
C THR A 38 -6.95 -5.39 19.25
N ARG A 39 -7.83 -4.52 19.76
CA ARG A 39 -8.43 -3.41 18.98
C ARG A 39 -7.36 -2.50 18.37
N ARG A 40 -6.35 -2.12 19.14
CA ARG A 40 -5.24 -1.28 18.65
C ARG A 40 -4.37 -2.00 17.61
N LEU A 41 -4.18 -3.31 17.74
CA LEU A 41 -3.43 -4.11 16.78
C LEU A 41 -4.19 -4.22 15.44
N GLU A 42 -5.47 -4.61 15.47
CA GLU A 42 -6.31 -4.72 14.27
C GLU A 42 -6.41 -3.38 13.51
N LEU A 43 -6.59 -2.25 14.21
CA LEU A 43 -6.60 -0.94 13.56
C LEU A 43 -5.26 -0.59 12.89
N LYS A 44 -4.14 -0.91 13.53
CA LYS A 44 -2.82 -0.67 12.94
C LYS A 44 -2.59 -1.54 11.71
N LEU A 45 -2.99 -2.81 11.76
CA LEU A 45 -2.94 -3.71 10.60
C LEU A 45 -3.83 -3.20 9.48
N LEU A 46 -5.06 -2.76 9.77
CA LEU A 46 -5.96 -2.18 8.78
C LEU A 46 -5.36 -0.93 8.12
N ILE A 47 -4.77 -0.02 8.90
CA ILE A 47 -4.09 1.17 8.39
C ILE A 47 -2.88 0.77 7.53
N ALA A 48 -2.11 -0.24 7.94
CA ALA A 48 -0.99 -0.77 7.17
C ALA A 48 -1.44 -1.32 5.81
N VAL A 49 -2.51 -2.11 5.78
CA VAL A 49 -3.08 -2.64 4.53
C VAL A 49 -3.58 -1.51 3.64
N VAL A 50 -4.30 -0.52 4.17
CA VAL A 50 -4.76 0.63 3.37
C VAL A 50 -3.57 1.41 2.78
N ALA A 51 -2.53 1.66 3.57
CA ALA A 51 -1.33 2.33 3.10
C ALA A 51 -0.61 1.50 2.02
N GLN A 52 -0.47 0.19 2.22
CA GLN A 52 0.09 -0.74 1.24
C GLN A 52 -0.70 -0.76 -0.06
N THR A 53 -2.03 -0.62 -0.04
CA THR A 53 -2.82 -0.56 -1.28
C THR A 53 -2.63 0.76 -2.04
N VAL A 54 -2.35 1.86 -1.34
CA VAL A 54 -2.09 3.18 -1.95
C VAL A 54 -0.72 3.23 -2.65
N VAL A 55 0.27 2.49 -2.18
CA VAL A 55 1.60 2.43 -2.81
C VAL A 55 1.55 1.94 -4.27
N PRO A 56 1.07 0.73 -4.60
CA PRO A 56 0.97 0.26 -5.97
C PRO A 56 0.02 1.13 -6.80
N LEU A 57 -1.01 1.75 -6.20
CA LEU A 57 -1.83 2.74 -6.92
C LEU A 57 -0.98 3.85 -7.53
N ILE A 58 -0.07 4.43 -6.74
CA ILE A 58 0.76 5.55 -7.17
C ILE A 58 1.92 5.09 -8.04
N PHE A 59 2.64 4.04 -7.63
CA PHE A 59 3.89 3.63 -8.26
C PHE A 59 3.71 2.68 -9.44
N VAL A 60 2.54 2.05 -9.59
CA VAL A 60 2.30 1.04 -10.64
C VAL A 60 1.06 1.38 -11.48
N TYR A 61 -0.10 1.59 -10.87
CA TYR A 61 -1.34 1.79 -11.63
C TYR A 61 -1.38 3.12 -12.38
N ILE A 62 -0.94 4.24 -11.77
CA ILE A 62 -0.85 5.53 -12.48
C ILE A 62 0.13 5.45 -13.66
N PRO A 63 1.39 4.98 -13.47
CA PRO A 63 2.33 4.77 -14.58
C PRO A 63 1.79 3.87 -15.69
N TYR A 64 1.13 2.78 -15.33
CA TYR A 64 0.49 1.87 -16.28
C TYR A 64 -0.59 2.57 -17.10
N PHE A 65 -1.49 3.31 -16.44
CA PHE A 65 -2.54 4.08 -17.10
C PHE A 65 -1.97 5.14 -18.06
N CYS A 66 -0.94 5.88 -17.64
CA CYS A 66 -0.25 6.87 -18.48
C CYS A 66 0.42 6.23 -19.70
N CYS A 67 1.20 5.17 -19.49
CA CYS A 67 1.88 4.45 -20.58
C CYS A 67 0.92 3.86 -21.60
N LEU A 68 -0.28 3.45 -21.18
CA LEU A 68 -1.29 2.91 -22.09
C LEU A 68 -2.13 3.98 -22.76
N SER A 69 -2.53 5.04 -22.05
CA SER A 69 -3.44 6.06 -22.57
C SER A 69 -2.76 7.04 -23.53
N PHE A 70 -1.50 7.40 -23.28
CA PHE A 70 -0.79 8.40 -24.10
C PHE A 70 -0.51 7.99 -25.55
N PRO A 71 -0.18 6.72 -25.85
CA PRO A 71 -0.12 6.24 -27.23
C PRO A 71 -1.45 6.41 -27.99
N PHE A 72 -2.61 6.17 -27.34
CA PHE A 72 -3.92 6.37 -27.98
C PHE A 72 -4.23 7.85 -28.23
N LEU A 73 -3.74 8.75 -27.37
CA LEU A 73 -3.91 10.20 -27.52
C LEU A 73 -2.87 10.86 -28.46
N ARG A 74 -1.97 10.06 -29.06
CA ARG A 74 -0.85 10.52 -29.92
C ARG A 74 0.07 11.55 -29.23
N ILE A 75 0.19 11.48 -27.91
CA ILE A 75 1.08 12.36 -27.15
C ILE A 75 2.51 11.79 -27.20
N PRO A 76 3.52 12.57 -27.62
CA PRO A 76 4.92 12.13 -27.58
C PRO A 76 5.36 11.96 -26.13
N ALA A 77 5.37 10.70 -25.66
CA ALA A 77 5.46 10.37 -24.24
C ALA A 77 6.81 9.77 -23.80
N VAL A 78 7.91 10.00 -24.54
CA VAL A 78 9.22 9.39 -24.23
C VAL A 78 9.67 9.72 -22.79
N ARG A 79 9.64 11.00 -22.40
CA ARG A 79 10.03 11.45 -21.06
C ARG A 79 9.09 10.95 -19.96
N ILE A 80 7.81 10.79 -20.28
CA ILE A 80 6.82 10.25 -19.35
C ILE A 80 7.06 8.76 -19.14
N GLY A 81 7.36 8.01 -20.20
CA GLY A 81 7.71 6.60 -20.14
C GLY A 81 8.89 6.35 -19.21
N GLU A 82 9.94 7.17 -19.31
CA GLU A 82 11.11 7.08 -18.41
C GLU A 82 10.72 7.28 -16.94
N ILE A 83 9.91 8.30 -16.62
CA ILE A 83 9.41 8.55 -15.27
C ILE A 83 8.53 7.38 -14.78
N CYS A 84 7.66 6.85 -15.65
CA CYS A 84 6.80 5.71 -15.34
C CYS A 84 7.63 4.46 -15.02
N THR A 85 8.67 4.17 -15.81
CA THR A 85 9.58 3.05 -15.57
C THR A 85 10.34 3.21 -14.25
N LEU A 86 10.80 4.42 -13.93
CA LEU A 86 11.46 4.71 -12.64
C LEU A 86 10.50 4.51 -11.46
N LEU A 87 9.25 4.98 -11.55
CA LEU A 87 8.25 4.78 -10.50
C LEU A 87 7.97 3.29 -10.26
N ILE A 88 7.80 2.51 -11.33
CA ILE A 88 7.58 1.07 -11.24
C ILE A 88 8.80 0.36 -10.64
N ALA A 89 10.02 0.75 -11.02
CA ALA A 89 11.24 0.17 -10.46
C ALA A 89 11.39 0.45 -8.95
N CYS A 90 10.89 1.59 -8.47
CA CYS A 90 10.93 1.96 -7.06
C CYS A 90 9.82 1.32 -6.20
N PHE A 91 8.78 0.74 -6.82
CA PHE A 91 7.64 0.16 -6.10
C PHE A 91 8.06 -0.84 -4.99
N PRO A 92 8.92 -1.84 -5.23
CA PRO A 92 9.26 -2.84 -4.21
C PRO A 92 9.96 -2.23 -2.99
N ALA A 93 10.78 -1.20 -3.21
CA ALA A 93 11.46 -0.49 -2.14
C ALA A 93 10.47 0.27 -1.26
N TRP A 94 9.53 1.00 -1.87
CA TRP A 94 8.51 1.74 -1.13
C TRP A 94 7.52 0.84 -0.40
N ASP A 95 7.11 -0.28 -1.02
CA ASP A 95 6.27 -1.28 -0.38
C ASP A 95 6.91 -1.81 0.91
N ALA A 96 8.18 -2.23 0.84
CA ALA A 96 8.93 -2.69 2.00
C ALA A 96 9.05 -1.62 3.09
N VAL A 97 9.33 -0.36 2.72
CA VAL A 97 9.43 0.76 3.67
C VAL A 97 8.11 0.99 4.41
N ILE A 98 6.98 0.95 3.70
CA ILE A 98 5.64 1.15 4.31
C ILE A 98 5.28 -0.02 5.22
N VAL A 99 5.51 -1.27 4.80
CA VAL A 99 5.25 -2.47 5.62
C VAL A 99 6.03 -2.40 6.94
N ILE A 100 7.34 -2.18 6.85
CA ILE A 100 8.25 -2.14 8.01
C ILE A 100 7.92 -0.93 8.90
N GLY A 101 7.61 0.21 8.29
CA GLY A 101 7.31 1.46 8.98
C GLY A 101 5.96 1.49 9.66
N LEU A 102 4.93 0.81 9.14
CA LEU A 102 3.56 0.91 9.68
C LEU A 102 3.13 -0.29 10.51
N ILE A 103 3.70 -1.48 10.28
CA ILE A 103 3.34 -2.67 11.05
C ILE A 103 4.07 -2.64 12.40
N PRO A 104 3.35 -2.54 13.52
CA PRO A 104 3.94 -2.34 14.84
C PRO A 104 4.81 -3.51 15.31
N ASP A 105 4.55 -4.74 14.83
CA ASP A 105 5.35 -5.90 15.19
C ASP A 105 6.73 -5.87 14.53
N TYR A 106 6.83 -5.36 13.29
CA TYR A 106 8.13 -5.09 12.65
C TYR A 106 8.89 -3.99 13.37
N GLN A 107 8.22 -2.89 13.77
CA GLN A 107 8.85 -1.81 14.54
C GLN A 107 9.40 -2.29 15.90
N ARG A 108 8.66 -3.18 16.59
CA ARG A 108 9.10 -3.78 17.86
C ARG A 108 10.31 -4.69 17.67
N GLY A 109 10.32 -5.49 16.60
CA GLY A 109 11.45 -6.34 16.23
C GLY A 109 12.71 -5.52 15.95
N ILE A 110 12.59 -4.46 15.13
CA ILE A 110 13.70 -3.55 14.84
C ILE A 110 14.21 -2.88 16.11
N SER A 111 13.31 -2.36 16.95
CA SER A 111 13.69 -1.73 18.23
C SER A 111 14.44 -2.71 19.15
N GLY A 112 14.05 -4.00 19.15
CA GLY A 112 14.75 -5.04 19.90
C GLY A 112 16.16 -5.34 19.35
N ILE A 113 16.30 -5.44 18.03
CA ILE A 113 17.59 -5.67 17.35
C ILE A 113 18.53 -4.48 17.56
N VAL A 114 18.03 -3.26 17.40
CA VAL A 114 18.78 -2.02 17.61
C VAL A 114 19.23 -1.93 19.08
N LYS A 115 18.33 -2.15 20.05
CA LYS A 115 18.71 -2.14 21.48
C LYS A 115 19.79 -3.17 21.82
N ARG A 116 19.74 -4.38 21.23
CA ARG A 116 20.78 -5.40 21.45
C ARG A 116 22.12 -5.02 20.81
N ARG A 117 22.13 -4.43 19.61
CA ARG A 117 23.36 -3.98 18.95
C ARG A 117 24.04 -2.82 19.69
N PHE A 118 23.27 -1.85 20.17
CA PHE A 118 23.82 -0.69 20.88
C PHE A 118 24.06 -0.95 22.37
N GLY A 119 23.36 -1.91 22.98
CA GLY A 119 23.56 -2.30 24.39
C GLY A 119 24.70 -3.29 24.64
N SER A 120 25.31 -3.87 23.60
CA SER A 120 26.54 -4.69 23.72
C SER A 120 27.83 -3.92 23.46
N ALA A 121 27.76 -2.61 23.21
CA ALA A 121 28.91 -1.75 22.96
C ALA A 121 29.31 -0.89 24.17
N THR A 122 28.79 -1.20 25.36
CA THR A 122 29.17 -0.59 26.66
C THR A 122 29.37 -1.71 27.67
#